data_AF-A0A3D4Z625-F1
#
_entry.id   AF-A0A3D4Z625-F1
#
_cell.length_a   1.000
_cell.length_b   1.000
_cell.length_c   1.000
_cell.angle_alpha   90.00
_cell.angle_beta   90.00
_cell.angle_gamma   90.00
#
_symmetry.space_group_name_H-M   'P 1'
#
loop_
_entity.id
_entity.type
_entity.pdbx_description
1 polymer ?
#
loop_
_entity_poly.entity_id
_entity_poly.type
_entity_poly.pdbx_seq_one_letter_code
_entity_poly.pdbx_strand_id
1 'polypeptide(L)'
;LLPINILLSSVILRAELTEDFGKVFDLEKVFSLFKRTWKDFLLVYLVMIPLGLLFVMGGMLLFFIGIYPVAVWLNVTYLHLRWQVYEKYLSAGGEAIPIQTKSGPLPSETPRPLAPPPPAPART
;
A
#
# COMPACT_ATOMS: atom_id res chain seq x y z
N LEU A 1 15.28 16.63 -0.69
CA LEU A 1 14.64 15.37 -1.15
C LEU A 1 14.11 14.51 -0.01
N LEU A 2 14.89 14.23 1.05
CA LEU A 2 14.44 13.41 2.19
C LEU A 2 13.10 13.84 2.83
N PRO A 3 12.88 15.11 3.24
CA PRO A 3 11.63 15.50 3.88
C PRO A 3 10.41 15.32 2.97
N ILE A 4 10.58 15.54 1.66
CA ILE A 4 9.53 15.31 0.64
C ILE A 4 9.20 13.81 0.56
N ASN A 5 10.21 12.94 0.58
CA ASN A 5 10.02 11.48 0.54
C ASN A 5 9.34 10.95 1.82
N ILE A 6 9.66 11.51 2.98
CA ILE A 6 9.00 11.13 4.24
C ILE A 6 7.52 11.54 4.20
N LEU A 7 7.23 12.76 3.75
CA LEU A 7 5.84 13.21 3.59
C LEU A 7 5.08 12.32 2.60
N LEU A 8 5.70 12.01 1.46
CA LEU A 8 5.13 11.12 0.45
C LEU A 8 4.87 9.72 1.01
N SER A 9 5.76 9.18 1.84
CA SER A 9 5.55 7.89 2.50
C SER A 9 4.37 7.89 3.47
N SER A 10 4.13 8.97 4.22
CA SER A 10 2.94 9.12 5.05
C SER A 10 1.65 9.19 4.21
N VAL A 11 1.71 9.87 3.07
CA VAL A 11 0.59 9.95 2.11
C VAL A 11 0.30 8.58 1.52
N ILE A 12 1.33 7.86 1.07
CA ILE A 12 1.21 6.51 0.50
C ILE A 12 0.64 5.56 1.54
N LEU A 13 1.15 5.57 2.78
CA LEU A 13 0.63 4.74 3.85
C LEU A 13 -0.88 4.97 4.03
N ARG A 14 -1.32 6.23 4.06
CA ARG A 14 -2.74 6.55 4.17
C ARG A 14 -3.55 6.11 2.95
N ALA A 15 -3.01 6.25 1.75
CA ALA A 15 -3.63 5.79 0.52
C ALA A 15 -3.77 4.26 0.48
N GLU A 16 -2.74 3.54 0.91
CA GLU A 16 -2.71 2.08 1.00
C GLU A 16 -3.77 1.56 1.97
N LEU A 17 -3.92 2.20 3.14
CA LEU A 17 -4.90 1.78 4.14
C LEU A 17 -6.34 2.23 3.80
N THR A 18 -6.54 3.40 3.20
CA THR A 18 -7.89 3.94 2.93
C THR A 18 -8.47 3.42 1.60
N GLU A 19 -7.62 2.95 0.67
CA GLU A 19 -7.95 2.57 -0.72
C GLU A 19 -8.72 3.64 -1.53
N ASP A 20 -8.83 4.87 -1.01
CA ASP A 20 -9.62 5.97 -1.57
C ASP A 20 -8.73 7.21 -1.70
N PHE A 21 -8.29 7.48 -2.94
CA PHE A 21 -7.43 8.60 -3.27
C PHE A 21 -8.06 9.96 -2.96
N GLY A 22 -9.40 10.07 -2.91
CA GLY A 22 -10.09 11.31 -2.56
C GLY A 22 -9.87 11.70 -1.09
N LYS A 23 -9.88 10.71 -0.19
CA LYS A 23 -9.67 10.91 1.26
C LYS A 23 -8.20 11.13 1.64
N VAL A 24 -7.28 10.90 0.71
CA VAL A 24 -5.84 11.13 0.90
C VAL A 24 -5.49 12.63 0.90
N PHE A 25 -6.30 13.46 0.25
CA PHE A 25 -6.10 14.92 0.19
C PHE A 25 -6.53 15.69 1.44
N ASP A 26 -6.97 15.00 2.49
CA ASP A 26 -7.25 15.63 3.77
C ASP A 26 -5.93 15.99 4.49
N LEU A 27 -5.36 17.11 4.05
CA LEU A 27 -4.00 17.58 4.36
C LEU A 27 -3.78 17.75 5.86
N GLU A 28 -4.81 18.13 6.63
CA GLU A 28 -4.71 18.28 8.08
C GLU A 28 -4.35 16.95 8.76
N LYS A 29 -5.10 15.89 8.41
CA LYS A 29 -4.86 14.54 8.90
C LYS A 29 -3.54 13.97 8.38
N VAL A 30 -3.15 14.25 7.12
CA VAL A 30 -1.84 13.86 6.59
C VAL A 30 -0.71 14.52 7.38
N PHE A 31 -0.83 15.81 7.67
CA PHE A 31 0.20 16.55 8.38
C PHE A 31 0.31 16.13 9.85
N SER A 32 -0.83 15.79 10.48
CA SER A 32 -0.88 15.20 11.82
C SER A 32 -0.17 13.84 11.87
N LEU A 33 -0.45 12.96 10.90
CA LEU A 33 0.23 11.68 10.73
C LEU A 33 1.73 11.89 10.55
N PHE A 34 2.13 12.73 9.59
CA PHE A 34 3.52 13.07 9.31
C PHE A 34 4.26 13.58 10.56
N LYS A 35 3.68 14.53 11.31
CA LYS A 35 4.28 15.06 12.55
C LYS A 35 4.52 14.00 13.63
N ARG A 36 3.74 12.91 13.63
CA ARG A 36 3.90 11.81 14.59
C ARG A 36 4.83 10.71 14.07
N THR A 37 4.86 10.44 12.77
CA THR A 37 5.64 9.34 12.18
C THR A 37 6.96 9.74 11.54
N TRP A 38 7.26 11.04 11.37
CA TRP A 38 8.44 11.49 10.61
C TRP A 38 9.77 10.96 11.14
N LYS A 39 9.92 10.81 12.47
CA LYS A 39 11.14 10.27 13.08
C LYS A 39 11.33 8.80 12.74
N ASP A 40 10.24 8.04 12.76
CA ASP A 40 10.27 6.61 12.47
C ASP A 40 10.56 6.37 10.99
N PHE A 41 9.93 7.13 10.10
CA PHE A 41 10.28 7.12 8.68
C PHE A 41 11.71 7.56 8.42
N LEU A 42 12.22 8.58 9.14
CA LEU A 42 13.61 9.00 9.02
C LEU A 42 14.58 7.86 9.37
N LEU A 43 14.27 7.09 10.43
CA LEU A 43 15.03 5.89 10.80
C LEU A 43 14.98 4.83 9.69
N VAL A 44 13.78 4.56 9.15
CA VAL A 44 13.60 3.61 8.03
C VAL A 44 14.45 4.00 6.83
N TYR A 45 14.42 5.28 6.42
CA TYR A 45 15.25 5.76 5.31
C TYR A 45 16.74 5.69 5.61
N LEU A 46 17.15 5.99 6.85
CA LEU A 46 18.56 5.92 7.25
C LEU A 46 19.13 4.50 7.12
N VAL A 47 18.31 3.48 7.38
CA VAL A 47 18.68 2.07 7.21
C VAL A 47 18.54 1.62 5.75
N MET A 48 17.47 2.03 5.07
CA MET A 48 17.17 1.56 3.71
C MET A 48 18.07 2.15 2.63
N ILE A 49 18.56 3.38 2.78
CA ILE A 49 19.47 4.01 1.81
C ILE A 49 20.78 3.20 1.65
N PRO A 50 21.56 2.93 2.73
CA PRO A 50 22.78 2.15 2.59
C PRO A 50 22.49 0.71 2.17
N LEU A 51 21.39 0.11 2.65
CA LEU A 51 21.01 -1.24 2.24
C LEU A 51 20.69 -1.31 0.75
N GLY A 52 19.91 -0.37 0.23
CA GLY A 52 19.59 -0.24 -1.19
C GLY A 52 20.85 -0.03 -2.05
N LEU A 53 21.81 0.76 -1.58
CA LEU A 53 23.08 0.95 -2.28
C LEU A 53 23.85 -0.38 -2.42
N LEU A 54 23.97 -1.15 -1.33
CA LEU A 54 24.62 -2.46 -1.36
C LEU A 54 23.92 -3.43 -2.32
N PHE A 55 22.59 -3.43 -2.30
CA PHE A 55 21.77 -4.27 -3.16
C PHE A 55 21.89 -3.91 -4.64
N VAL A 56 21.95 -2.62 -4.99
CA VAL A 56 22.19 -2.17 -6.36
C VAL A 56 23.59 -2.55 -6.82
N MET A 57 24.60 -2.37 -5.98
CA MET A 57 25.97 -2.81 -6.31
C MET A 57 26.01 -4.33 -6.55
N GLY A 58 25.38 -5.14 -5.67
CA GLY A 58 25.28 -6.58 -5.86
C GLY A 58 24.50 -6.98 -7.12
N GLY A 59 23.39 -6.29 -7.41
CA GLY A 59 22.59 -6.52 -8.61
C GLY A 59 23.33 -6.22 -9.91
N MET A 60 24.19 -5.19 -9.91
CA MET A 60 25.06 -4.88 -11.06
C MET A 60 26.12 -5.96 -11.27
N LEU A 61 26.67 -6.56 -10.21
CA LEU A 61 27.62 -7.67 -10.32
C LEU A 61 26.98 -8.93 -10.95
N LEU A 62 25.67 -9.14 -10.78
CA LEU A 62 24.92 -10.25 -11.37
C LEU A 62 24.32 -9.91 -12.74
N PHE A 63 25.07 -9.20 -13.60
CA PHE A 63 24.66 -8.83 -14.97
C PHE A 63 23.26 -8.19 -15.05
N PHE A 64 22.87 -7.37 -14.07
CA PHE A 64 21.56 -6.69 -13.97
C PHE A 64 20.34 -7.60 -13.80
N ILE A 65 20.43 -8.92 -14.00
CA ILE A 65 19.32 -9.85 -13.76
C ILE A 65 19.01 -9.93 -12.25
N GLY A 66 20.06 -9.84 -11.42
CA GLY A 66 19.92 -9.84 -9.96
C GLY A 66 19.12 -8.66 -9.41
N ILE A 67 18.88 -7.59 -10.19
CA ILE A 67 18.16 -6.41 -9.71
C ILE A 67 16.67 -6.69 -9.47
N TYR A 68 16.05 -7.57 -10.26
CA TYR A 68 14.62 -7.86 -10.17
C TYR A 68 14.23 -8.54 -8.84
N PRO A 69 14.83 -9.68 -8.44
CA PRO A 69 14.50 -10.30 -7.16
C PRO A 69 14.84 -9.39 -5.97
N VAL A 70 15.93 -8.62 -6.08
CA VAL A 70 16.32 -7.61 -5.08
C VAL A 70 15.27 -6.50 -4.95
N ALA A 71 14.75 -5.99 -6.07
CA ALA A 71 13.72 -4.96 -6.06
C ALA A 71 12.43 -5.45 -5.41
N VAL A 72 12.02 -6.70 -5.67
CA VAL A 72 10.87 -7.32 -5.00
C VAL A 72 11.12 -7.41 -3.50
N TRP A 73 12.29 -7.89 -3.10
CA TRP A 73 12.65 -8.04 -1.69
C TRP A 73 12.67 -6.70 -0.94
N LEU A 74 13.23 -5.67 -1.56
CA LEU A 74 13.26 -4.32 -1.00
C LEU A 74 11.83 -3.77 -0.85
N ASN A 75 10.96 -3.95 -1.84
CA ASN A 75 9.56 -3.51 -1.75
C ASN A 75 8.80 -4.19 -0.61
N VAL A 76 8.93 -5.51 -0.46
CA VAL A 76 8.29 -6.25 0.63
C VAL A 76 8.82 -5.78 1.99
N THR A 77 10.15 -5.60 2.10
CA THR A 77 10.76 -5.09 3.33
C THR A 77 10.26 -3.68 3.66
N TYR A 78 10.13 -2.83 2.63
CA TYR A 78 9.64 -1.46 2.78
C TYR A 78 8.17 -1.41 3.17
N LEU A 79 7.34 -2.32 2.65
CA LEU A 79 5.95 -2.50 3.06
C LEU A 79 5.87 -2.96 4.53
N HIS A 80 6.70 -3.92 4.92
CA HIS A 80 6.73 -4.43 6.29
C HIS A 80 7.16 -3.35 7.30
N LEU A 81 8.20 -2.57 7.01
CA LEU A 81 8.62 -1.47 7.87
C LEU A 81 7.55 -0.38 7.97
N ARG A 82 6.86 -0.06 6.87
CA ARG A 82 5.73 0.88 6.89
C ARG A 82 4.61 0.41 7.81
N TRP A 83 4.30 -0.89 7.77
CA TRP A 83 3.35 -1.48 8.70
C TRP A 83 3.78 -1.33 10.16
N GLN A 84 5.05 -1.61 10.47
CA GLN A 84 5.60 -1.42 11.83
C GLN A 84 5.49 0.05 12.30
N VAL A 85 5.75 1.01 11.41
CA VAL A 85 5.58 2.44 11.71
C VAL A 85 4.11 2.77 12.01
N TYR A 86 3.17 2.18 11.27
CA TYR A 86 1.74 2.36 11.51
C TYR A 86 1.30 1.75 12.84
N GLU A 87 1.76 0.55 13.17
CA GLU A 87 1.47 -0.11 14.45
C GLU A 87 2.00 0.71 15.64
N LYS A 88 3.19 1.27 15.51
CA LYS A 88 3.76 2.20 16.49
C LYS A 88 2.96 3.51 16.59
N TYR A 89 2.49 4.04 15.46
CA TYR A 89 1.63 5.21 15.44
C TYR A 89 0.31 4.96 16.18
N LEU A 90 -0.31 3.80 15.98
CA LEU A 90 -1.53 3.39 16.69
C LEU A 90 -1.27 3.22 18.19
N SER A 91 -0.19 2.55 18.60
CA SER A 91 0.14 2.36 20.02
C SER A 91 0.47 3.67 20.74
N ALA A 92 0.93 4.69 20.01
CA ALA A 92 1.12 6.05 20.51
C ALA A 92 -0.18 6.89 20.57
N GLY A 93 -1.36 6.29 20.35
CA GLY A 93 -2.65 6.99 20.35
C GLY A 93 -2.92 7.78 19.07
N GLY A 94 -2.40 7.29 17.94
CA GLY A 94 -2.75 7.78 16.60
C GLY A 94 -4.19 7.44 16.21
N GLU A 95 -4.74 8.18 15.24
CA GLU A 95 -6.08 7.91 14.70
C GLU A 95 -6.02 6.71 13.75
N ALA A 96 -6.86 5.69 13.99
CA ALA A 96 -6.92 4.54 13.11
C ALA A 96 -7.38 4.96 11.71
N ILE A 97 -6.59 4.62 10.70
CA ILE A 97 -6.95 4.86 9.31
C ILE A 97 -8.02 3.83 8.94
N PRO A 98 -9.20 4.25 8.44
CA PRO A 98 -10.29 3.34 8.14
C PRO A 98 -9.91 2.44 6.97
N ILE A 99 -9.73 1.15 7.27
CA ILE A 99 -9.51 0.12 6.27
C ILE A 99 -10.87 -0.16 5.62
N GLN A 100 -11.00 0.09 4.32
CA GLN A 100 -12.21 -0.28 3.60
C GLN A 100 -12.26 -1.81 3.47
N THR A 101 -12.93 -2.47 4.40
CA THR A 101 -13.42 -3.83 4.18
C THR A 101 -14.51 -3.72 3.11
N LYS A 102 -14.17 -3.96 1.85
CA LYS A 102 -15.19 -4.17 0.79
C LYS A 102 -15.95 -5.46 1.14
N SER A 103 -16.94 -5.34 2.02
CA SER A 103 -17.85 -6.41 2.43
C SER A 103 -19.11 -6.47 1.55
N GLY A 104 -19.05 -5.88 0.35
CA GLY A 104 -20.13 -5.97 -0.63
C GLY A 104 -20.00 -7.25 -1.46
N PRO A 105 -21.11 -7.88 -1.89
CA PRO A 105 -21.06 -8.97 -2.84
C PRO A 105 -20.26 -8.54 -4.07
N LEU A 106 -19.34 -9.37 -4.53
CA LEU A 106 -18.62 -9.07 -5.76
C LEU A 106 -19.65 -8.93 -6.89
N PRO A 107 -19.44 -8.07 -7.90
CA PRO A 107 -20.34 -7.98 -9.05
C PRO A 107 -20.62 -9.35 -9.70
N SER A 108 -19.67 -10.28 -9.59
CA SER A 108 -19.78 -11.69 -10.01
C SER A 108 -20.75 -12.54 -9.20
N GLU A 109 -21.03 -12.17 -7.96
CA GLU A 109 -21.97 -12.84 -7.05
C GLU A 109 -23.39 -12.31 -7.20
N THR A 110 -23.60 -11.26 -8.01
CA THR A 110 -24.94 -10.78 -8.34
C THR A 110 -25.63 -11.87 -9.17
N PRO A 111 -26.76 -12.45 -8.72
CA PRO A 111 -27.45 -13.48 -9.47
C PRO A 111 -27.76 -12.96 -10.87
N ARG A 112 -27.12 -13.55 -11.88
CA ARG A 112 -27.41 -13.22 -13.28
C ARG A 112 -28.89 -13.57 -13.50
N PRO A 113 -29.73 -12.65 -14.02
CA PRO A 113 -31.09 -13.00 -14.39
C PRO A 113 -31.03 -14.22 -15.29
N LEU A 114 -31.57 -15.35 -14.84
CA LEU A 114 -31.69 -16.55 -15.67
C LEU A 114 -32.42 -16.11 -16.94
N ALA A 115 -31.80 -16.35 -18.10
CA ALA A 115 -32.46 -16.10 -19.36
C ALA A 115 -33.82 -16.82 -19.33
N PRO A 116 -34.90 -16.17 -19.83
CA PRO A 116 -36.20 -16.82 -19.88
C PRO A 116 -36.06 -18.18 -20.60
N PRO A 117 -36.71 -19.24 -20.08
CA PRO A 117 -36.62 -20.55 -20.68
C PRO A 117 -37.03 -20.47 -22.17
N PRO A 118 -36.33 -21.19 -23.07
CA PRO A 118 -36.67 -21.17 -24.48
C PRO A 118 -38.15 -21.56 -24.69
N PRO A 119 -38.84 -20.93 -25.64
CA PRO A 119 -40.25 -21.24 -25.91
C PRO A 119 -40.39 -22.72 -26.23
N ALA A 120 -41.37 -23.37 -25.60
CA ALA A 120 -41.62 -24.80 -25.79
C ALA A 120 -41.84 -25.10 -27.28
N PRO A 121 -41.31 -26.22 -27.80
CA PRO A 121 -41.50 -26.59 -29.21
C PRO A 121 -43.00 -26.72 -29.50
N ALA A 122 -43.45 -26.00 -30.53
CA ALA A 122 -44.82 -26.08 -31.00
C ALA A 122 -45.11 -27.52 -31.44
N ARG A 123 -46.07 -28.17 -30.78
CA ARG A 123 -46.58 -29.48 -31.23
C ARG A 123 -47.36 -29.24 -32.53
N THR A 124 -46.78 -29.65 -33.65
CA THR A 124 -47.45 -29.86 -34.94
C THR A 124 -48.08 -31.24 -34.98
#